data_AF-A0A0G1NLK7-F1
#
_entry.id   AF-A0A0G1NLK7-F1
#
_cell.length_a   1.000
_cell.length_b   1.000
_cell.length_c   1.000
_cell.angle_alpha   90.00
_cell.angle_beta   90.00
_cell.angle_gamma   90.00
#
_symmetry.space_group_name_H-M   'P 1'
#
loop_
_entity.id
_entity.type
_entity.pdbx_description
1 polymer ?
#
loop_
_entity_poly.entity_id
_entity_poly.type
_entity_poly.pdbx_seq_one_letter_code
_entity_poly.pdbx_strand_id
1 'polypeptide(L)' 'MKRVFIIHRWDGNPTEDWYQWLKKELEGRGFEVFVPAMPEPDEPKIETWIPFLSQLVGTPDANTFFVGHSIGRVVQSS' A
#
# COMPACT_ATOMS: atom_id res chain seq x y z
N MET A 1 -7.96 8.54 -15.47
CA MET A 1 -6.95 9.11 -14.56
C MET A 1 -6.05 7.97 -14.09
N LYS A 2 -4.74 8.18 -13.93
CA LYS A 2 -3.84 7.11 -13.46
C LYS A 2 -3.85 7.07 -11.94
N ARG A 3 -4.11 5.90 -11.36
CA ARG A 3 -4.22 5.69 -9.92
C ARG A 3 -3.09 4.82 -9.43
N VAL A 4 -2.45 5.18 -8.32
CA VAL A 4 -1.36 4.42 -7.71
C VAL A 4 -1.71 4.11 -6.26
N PHE A 5 -1.66 2.84 -5.87
CA PHE A 5 -1.85 2.40 -4.50
C PHE A 5 -0.50 1.93 -3.94
N ILE A 6 0.03 2.65 -2.95
CA ILE A 6 1.27 2.31 -2.26
C ILE A 6 0.90 1.54 -1.00
N ILE A 7 1.26 0.25 -0.95
CA ILE A 7 0.98 -0.63 0.19
C ILE A 7 2.24 -0.68 1.06
N HIS A 8 2.12 -0.21 2.29
CA HIS A 8 3.22 -0.21 3.24
C HIS A 8 3.60 -1.63 3.67
N ARG A 9 4.81 -1.78 4.21
CA ARG A 9 5.31 -3.04 4.77
C ARG A 9 4.49 -3.51 5.98
N TRP A 10 4.69 -4.77 6.36
CA TRP A 10 4.26 -5.30 7.66
C TRP A 10 4.82 -4.47 8.81
N ASP A 11 4.02 -4.30 9.85
CA ASP A 11 4.30 -3.46 11.02
C ASP A 11 4.68 -2.01 10.66
N GLY A 12 4.26 -1.56 9.47
CA GLY A 12 4.48 -0.20 8.98
C GLY A 12 3.21 0.64 9.03
N ASN A 13 3.33 1.91 8.65
CA ASN A 13 2.19 2.81 8.46
C ASN A 13 2.35 3.68 7.21
N PRO A 14 1.26 4.36 6.76
CA PRO A 14 1.28 5.16 5.53
C PRO A 14 2.25 6.33 5.50
N THR A 15 2.71 6.81 6.65
CA THR A 15 3.54 8.03 6.74
C THR A 15 5.04 7.76 6.81
N GLU A 16 5.42 6.49 6.87
CA GLU A 16 6.82 6.05 7.00
C GLU A 16 7.58 6.00 5.67
N ASP A 17 8.87 5.69 5.80
CA ASP A 17 9.80 5.41 4.71
C ASP A 17 9.79 6.51 3.62
N TRP A 18 9.54 6.08 2.39
CA TRP A 18 9.53 6.90 1.18
C TRP A 18 8.11 7.12 0.66
N TYR A 19 7.07 6.60 1.33
CA TYR A 19 5.71 6.59 0.77
C TYR A 19 5.18 8.00 0.52
N GLN A 20 5.39 8.91 1.48
CA GLN A 20 4.94 10.30 1.36
C GLN A 20 5.75 11.10 0.35
N TRP A 21 7.04 10.80 0.19
CA TRP A 21 7.86 11.38 -0.85
C TRP A 21 7.38 10.92 -2.23
N LEU A 22 7.21 9.60 -2.43
CA LEU A 22 6.75 9.06 -3.71
C LEU A 22 5.34 9.55 -4.06
N LYS A 23 4.45 9.66 -3.07
CA LYS A 23 3.12 10.25 -3.23
C LYS A 23 3.22 11.64 -3.85
N LYS A 24 4.01 12.54 -3.26
CA LYS A 24 4.20 13.92 -3.77
C LYS A 24 4.78 13.95 -5.18
N GLU A 25 5.79 13.12 -5.46
CA GLU A 25 6.42 13.06 -6.79
C GLU A 25 5.45 12.59 -7.88
N LEU A 26 4.62 11.59 -7.58
CA LEU A 26 3.64 11.05 -8.52
C LEU A 26 2.43 11.97 -8.69
N GLU A 27 1.96 12.60 -7.62
CA GLU A 27 0.91 13.63 -7.68
C GLU A 27 1.37 14.82 -8.54
N GLY A 28 2.62 15.26 -8.42
CA GLY A 28 3.21 16.27 -9.29
C GLY A 28 3.27 15.88 -10.77
N ARG A 29 3.15 14.59 -11.08
CA ARG A 29 3.08 14.03 -12.45
C ARG A 29 1.65 13.75 -12.91
N GLY A 30 0.64 14.14 -12.14
CA GLY A 30 -0.77 13.97 -12.47
C GLY A 30 -1.36 12.60 -12.17
N PHE A 31 -0.71 11.81 -11.30
CA PHE A 31 -1.28 10.58 -10.76
C PHE A 31 -2.13 10.88 -9.53
N GLU A 32 -3.20 10.12 -9.36
CA GLU A 32 -3.93 10.04 -8.10
C GLU A 32 -3.28 8.96 -7.23
N VAL A 33 -2.78 9.31 -6.05
CA VAL A 33 -1.95 8.40 -5.25
C VAL A 33 -2.56 8.16 -3.88
N PHE A 34 -2.71 6.88 -3.53
CA PHE A 34 -3.27 6.42 -2.28
C PHE A 34 -2.20 5.67 -1.48
N VAL A 35 -2.13 5.96 -0.18
CA VAL A 35 -1.29 5.23 0.77
C VAL A 35 -2.20 4.81 1.92
N PRO A 36 -2.98 3.72 1.78
CA PRO A 36 -3.93 3.32 2.82
C PRO A 36 -3.22 2.76 4.03
N ALA A 37 -3.80 2.99 5.22
CA ALA A 37 -3.45 2.22 6.41
C ALA A 37 -4.07 0.83 6.26
N MET A 38 -3.23 -0.20 6.27
CA MET A 38 -3.68 -1.58 6.19
C MET A 38 -4.24 -2.04 7.55
N PRO A 39 -5.30 -2.87 7.56
CA PRO A 39 -5.87 -3.39 8.80
C PRO A 39 -4.89 -4.33 9.50
N GLU A 40 -4.82 -4.28 10.84
CA GLU A 40 -3.96 -5.18 11.65
C GLU A 40 -2.52 -5.26 11.11
N PRO A 41 -1.78 -4.13 11.00
CA PRO A 41 -0.47 -4.11 10.36
C PRO A 41 0.58 -4.95 11.10
N ASP A 42 0.37 -5.15 12.40
CA ASP A 42 1.15 -5.98 13.33
C ASP A 42 0.89 -7.49 13.16
N GLU A 43 -0.30 -7.89 12.70
CA GLU A 43 -0.66 -9.28 12.39
C GLU A 43 -1.29 -9.40 10.98
N PRO A 44 -0.50 -9.17 9.92
CA PRO A 44 -1.02 -9.06 8.56
C PRO A 44 -1.57 -10.39 8.06
N LYS A 45 -2.88 -10.42 7.80
CA LYS A 45 -3.61 -11.57 7.28
C LYS A 45 -4.05 -11.31 5.84
N ILE A 46 -3.79 -12.26 4.94
CA ILE A 46 -4.20 -12.15 3.54
C ILE A 46 -5.73 -12.01 3.46
N GLU A 47 -6.42 -12.70 4.34
CA GLU A 47 -7.88 -12.75 4.47
C GLU A 47 -8.48 -11.40 4.85
N THR A 48 -7.74 -10.50 5.49
CA THR A 48 -8.21 -9.15 5.84
C THR A 48 -7.71 -8.10 4.83
N TRP A 49 -6.46 -8.24 4.38
CA TRP A 49 -5.82 -7.27 3.48
C TRP A 49 -6.40 -7.30 2.06
N ILE A 50 -6.66 -8.50 1.52
CA ILE A 50 -7.17 -8.62 0.14
C ILE A 50 -8.59 -8.05 0.00
N PRO A 51 -9.56 -8.38 0.89
CA PRO A 51 -10.88 -7.75 0.81
C PRO A 51 -10.84 -6.24 1.01
N PHE A 52 -10.02 -5.76 1.95
CA PHE A 52 -9.84 -4.32 2.18
C PHE A 52 -9.32 -3.61 0.93
N LEU A 53 -8.26 -4.14 0.31
CA LEU A 53 -7.71 -3.57 -0.94
C LEU A 53 -8.69 -3.67 -2.09
N SER A 54 -9.40 -4.79 -2.24
CA SER A 54 -10.41 -4.96 -3.28
C SER A 54 -11.54 -3.94 -3.15
N GLN A 55 -11.99 -3.66 -1.92
CA GLN A 55 -13.02 -2.66 -1.66
C GLN A 55 -12.49 -1.24 -1.92
N LEU A 56 -11.26 -0.95 -1.49
CA LEU A 56 -10.63 0.36 -1.65
C LEU A 56 -10.36 0.70 -3.12
N VAL A 57 -9.86 -0.27 -3.89
CA VAL A 57 -9.52 -0.09 -5.31
C VAL A 57 -10.78 -0.05 -6.18
N GLY A 58 -11.81 -0.81 -5.78
CA GLY A 58 -12.97 -1.10 -6.62
C GLY A 58 -12.56 -1.95 -7.81
N THR A 59 -12.95 -1.52 -9.02
CA THR A 59 -12.55 -2.18 -10.27
C THR A 59 -11.21 -1.61 -10.77
N PRO A 60 -10.10 -2.36 -10.74
CA PRO A 60 -8.86 -1.94 -11.36
C PRO A 60 -8.96 -1.96 -12.89
N ASP A 61 -8.23 -1.06 -13.55
CA ASP A 61 -8.14 -0.95 -15.00
C ASP A 61 -6.66 -0.84 -15.44
N ALA A 62 -6.42 -0.63 -16.74
CA ALA A 62 -5.07 -0.46 -17.28
C ALA A 62 -4.32 0.78 -16.76
N ASN A 63 -5.01 1.67 -16.04
CA ASN A 63 -4.44 2.88 -15.43
C ASN A 63 -4.32 2.76 -13.91
N THR A 64 -4.50 1.56 -13.35
CA THR A 64 -4.40 1.27 -11.92
C THR A 64 -3.09 0.53 -11.64
N PHE A 65 -2.26 1.12 -10.79
CA PHE A 65 -0.92 0.62 -10.46
C PHE A 65 -0.81 0.35 -8.96
N PHE A 66 -0.07 -0.70 -8.61
CA PHE A 66 0.21 -1.08 -7.22
C PHE A 66 1.71 -1.03 -6.97
N VAL A 67 2.10 -0.40 -5.88
CA VAL A 67 3.48 -0.37 -5.40
C VAL A 67 3.48 -1.01 -4.01
N GLY A 68 3.94 -2.26 -3.92
CA GLY A 68 4.11 -2.93 -2.64
C GLY A 68 5.52 -2.73 -2.10
N HIS A 69 5.65 -2.24 -0.86
CA HIS A 69 6.92 -2.28 -0.14
C HIS A 69 6.97 -3.57 0.67
N SER A 70 7.72 -4.54 0.17
CA SER A 70 7.91 -5.83 0.86
C SER A 70 8.92 -5.69 2.01
N ILE A 71 8.63 -6.32 3.15
CA ILE A 71 9.65 -6.88 4.05
C ILE A 71 9.21 -8.31 4.38
N GLY A 72 9.95 -9.29 3.88
CA GLY A 72 9.83 -10.68 4.31
C GLY A 72 10.19 -10.81 5.78
N ARG A 73 9.38 -11.58 6.52
CA ARG A 73 9.67 -12.22 7.82
C ARG A 73 11.09 -11.95 8.37
N VAL A 74 11.19 -11.22 9.48
CA VAL A 74 12.10 -11.67 10.55
C VAL A 74 11.25 -12.57 11.44
N VAL A 75 11.36 -13.89 11.25
CA VAL A 75 10.97 -14.82 12.32
C VAL A 75 12.01 -14.61 13.40
N GLN A 76 11.66 -13.86 14.46
CA GLN A 76 12.41 -13.99 15.70
C GLN A 76 11.78 -15.17 16.43
N SER A 77 12.32 -16.37 16.16
CA SER A 77 12.13 -17.49 17.06
C SER A 77 12.87 -17.16 18.34
N SER A 78 12.13 -16.98 19.42
CA SER A 78 12.63 -17.08 20.80
C SER A 78 11.76 -18.09 21.53
#